data_AF-A0A562VN98-F1
#
_entry.id   AF-A0A562VN98-F1
#
_cell.length_a   1.000
_cell.length_b   1.000
_cell.length_c   1.000
_cell.angle_alpha   90.00
_cell.angle_beta   90.00
_cell.angle_gamma   90.00
#
_symmetry.space_group_name_H-M   'P 1'
#
loop_
_entity.id
_entity.type
_entity.pdbx_description
1 polymer ?
#
loop_
_entity_poly.entity_id
_entity_poly.type
_entity_poly.pdbx_seq_one_letter_code
_entity_poly.pdbx_strand_id
1 'polypeptide(L)'
;MTYDHIDDTAWDALCNRCGQCCFEKIENERGTIFYTQTPCRYLDVVSRQCKVYDRRATINPACIKLTPELLQQLRWLHPDCGYRRAFPELTPAKTDVRKQTRKGRKP
;
A
#
# COMPACT_ATOMS: atom_id res chain seq x y z
N MET A 1 10.80 -3.86 18.44
CA MET A 1 9.69 -4.55 19.13
C MET A 1 9.39 -5.79 18.30
N THR A 2 9.32 -6.99 18.89
CA THR A 2 8.98 -8.19 18.12
C THR A 2 7.49 -8.17 17.77
N TYR A 3 7.16 -8.43 16.51
CA TYR A 3 5.78 -8.39 16.00
C TYR A 3 4.93 -9.63 16.39
N ASP A 4 5.56 -10.64 16.98
CA ASP A 4 5.05 -12.00 17.25
C ASP A 4 3.71 -12.08 18.02
N HIS A 5 3.27 -10.99 18.65
CA HIS A 5 2.06 -10.95 19.48
C HIS A 5 1.05 -9.84 19.14
N ILE A 6 1.15 -9.19 17.97
CA ILE A 6 0.10 -8.27 17.52
C ILE A 6 -1.02 -9.06 16.83
N ASP A 7 -2.24 -8.96 17.37
CA ASP A 7 -3.43 -9.51 16.76
C ASP A 7 -3.86 -8.70 15.51
N ASP A 8 -4.72 -9.28 14.68
CA ASP A 8 -5.20 -8.66 13.44
C ASP A 8 -5.83 -7.26 13.64
N THR A 9 -6.48 -7.01 14.79
CA THR A 9 -7.11 -5.71 15.09
C THR A 9 -6.05 -4.66 15.41
N ALA A 10 -5.10 -5.01 16.28
CA ALA A 10 -3.98 -4.15 16.62
C ALA A 10 -3.10 -3.88 15.39
N TRP A 11 -2.95 -4.84 14.49
CA TRP A 11 -2.27 -4.66 13.21
C TRP A 11 -2.99 -3.66 12.31
N ASP A 12 -4.30 -3.84 12.12
CA ASP A 12 -5.09 -2.97 11.25
C ASP A 12 -5.19 -1.54 11.79
N ALA A 13 -5.07 -1.35 13.10
CA ALA A 13 -4.97 -0.03 13.73
C ALA A 13 -3.70 0.75 13.34
N LEU A 14 -2.64 0.07 12.87
CA LEU A 14 -1.44 0.74 12.36
C LEU A 14 -1.67 1.39 11.00
N CYS A 15 -2.70 0.99 10.27
CA CYS A 15 -3.01 1.58 8.98
C CYS A 15 -3.45 3.04 9.15
N ASN A 16 -2.67 3.97 8.59
CA ASN A 16 -3.01 5.39 8.57
C ASN A 16 -4.08 5.77 7.53
N ARG A 17 -4.78 4.78 6.94
CA ARG A 17 -5.82 4.97 5.92
C ARG A 17 -5.42 5.93 4.79
N CYS A 18 -4.16 5.91 4.38
CA CYS A 18 -3.62 6.84 3.38
C CYS A 18 -4.06 6.57 1.93
N GLY A 19 -4.71 5.43 1.66
CA GLY A 19 -5.20 5.04 0.33
C GLY A 19 -4.12 4.67 -0.69
N GLN A 20 -2.83 4.82 -0.37
CA GLN A 20 -1.73 4.58 -1.30
C GLN A 20 -1.67 3.11 -1.76
N CYS A 21 -1.91 2.16 -0.86
CA CYS A 21 -1.93 0.74 -1.23
C CYS A 21 -3.09 0.38 -2.17
N CYS A 22 -4.14 1.21 -2.25
CA CYS A 22 -5.33 0.97 -3.06
C CYS A 22 -5.17 1.34 -4.54
N PHE A 23 -4.07 1.99 -4.94
CA PHE A 23 -3.78 2.22 -6.36
C PHE A 23 -3.12 1.01 -6.99
N GLU A 24 -3.42 0.80 -8.27
CA GLU A 24 -2.77 -0.22 -9.08
C GLU A 24 -1.26 0.08 -9.23
N LYS A 25 -0.50 -1.01 -9.27
CA LYS A 25 0.96 -0.99 -9.33
C LYS A 25 1.38 -1.87 -10.48
N ILE A 26 2.28 -1.35 -11.30
CA ILE A 26 2.84 -2.05 -12.45
C ILE A 26 4.34 -2.18 -12.22
N GLU A 27 4.86 -3.39 -12.38
CA GLU A 27 6.29 -3.65 -12.38
C GLU A 27 6.80 -3.69 -13.82
N ASN A 28 7.93 -3.06 -14.10
CA ASN A 28 8.59 -3.16 -15.40
C ASN A 28 9.60 -4.32 -15.45
N GLU A 29 10.18 -4.55 -16.63
CA GLU A 29 11.21 -5.59 -16.85
C GLU A 29 12.47 -5.44 -15.97
N ARG A 30 12.68 -4.26 -15.38
CA ARG A 30 13.82 -3.97 -14.49
C ARG A 30 13.45 -4.10 -13.00
N GLY A 31 12.24 -4.59 -12.68
CA GLY A 31 11.75 -4.70 -11.31
C GLY A 31 11.40 -3.37 -10.63
N THR A 32 11.23 -2.30 -11.41
CA THR A 32 10.79 -0.98 -10.91
C THR A 32 9.28 -0.93 -10.85
N ILE A 33 8.74 -0.50 -9.70
CA ILE A 33 7.31 -0.47 -9.45
C ILE A 33 6.77 0.95 -9.61
N PHE A 34 5.77 1.08 -10.47
CA PHE A 34 5.10 2.33 -10.80
C PHE A 34 3.69 2.35 -10.25
N TYR A 35 3.33 3.45 -9.61
CA TYR A 35 1.95 3.72 -9.22
C TYR A 35 1.21 4.28 -10.42
N THR A 36 0.06 3.70 -10.72
CA THR A 36 -0.88 4.28 -11.69
C THR A 36 -1.85 5.22 -10.99
N GLN A 37 -2.60 5.97 -11.78
CA GLN A 37 -3.69 6.81 -11.28
C GLN A 37 -5.01 6.02 -11.17
N THR A 38 -4.97 4.70 -11.35
CA THR A 38 -6.13 3.83 -11.30
C THR A 38 -6.37 3.39 -9.86
N PRO A 39 -7.42 3.91 -9.18
CA PRO A 39 -7.76 3.46 -7.84
C PRO A 39 -8.48 2.12 -7.89
N CYS A 40 -8.38 1.36 -6.80
CA CYS A 40 -9.29 0.25 -6.53
C CYS A 40 -10.74 0.75 -6.54
N ARG A 41 -11.66 -0.06 -7.06
CA ARG A 41 -13.11 0.26 -7.12
C ARG A 41 -13.75 0.60 -5.77
N TYR A 42 -13.12 0.20 -4.66
CA TYR A 42 -13.60 0.46 -3.30
C TYR A 42 -12.89 1.62 -2.59
N LEU A 43 -11.93 2.26 -3.24
CA LEU A 43 -11.30 3.47 -2.73
C LEU A 43 -12.22 4.67 -2.98
N ASP A 44 -12.54 5.41 -1.92
CA ASP A 44 -13.04 6.76 -2.05
C ASP A 44 -11.87 7.70 -2.36
N VAL A 45 -11.78 8.21 -3.58
CA VAL A 45 -10.65 9.07 -4.00
C VAL A 45 -10.70 10.47 -3.38
N VAL A 46 -11.86 10.91 -2.87
CA VAL A 46 -12.02 12.21 -2.22
C VAL A 46 -11.49 12.12 -0.80
N SER A 47 -11.99 11.15 -0.02
CA SER A 47 -11.57 10.97 1.38
C SER A 47 -10.28 10.14 1.53
N ARG A 48 -9.82 9.49 0.45
CA ARG A 48 -8.71 8.51 0.41
C ARG A 48 -8.91 7.27 1.29
N GLN A 49 -10.14 6.98 1.67
CA GLN A 49 -10.47 5.85 2.55
C GLN A 49 -11.06 4.67 1.77
N CYS A 50 -10.71 3.46 2.18
CA CYS A 50 -11.34 2.24 1.65
C CYS A 50 -12.73 2.10 2.26
N LYS A 51 -13.75 1.97 1.41
CA LYS A 51 -15.16 1.82 1.83
C LYS A 51 -15.47 0.47 2.47
N VAL A 52 -14.60 -0.52 2.26
CA VAL A 52 -14.79 -1.91 2.72
C VAL A 52 -13.58 -2.42 3.49
N TYR A 53 -12.89 -1.54 4.22
CA TYR A 53 -11.59 -1.84 4.84
C TYR A 53 -11.57 -3.13 5.68
N ASP A 54 -12.59 -3.34 6.51
CA ASP A 54 -12.67 -4.49 7.44
C ASP A 54 -12.93 -5.81 6.72
N ARG A 55 -13.55 -5.76 5.53
CA ARG A 55 -13.87 -6.94 4.70
C ARG A 55 -13.10 -6.94 3.37
N ARG A 56 -11.99 -6.20 3.29
CA ARG A 56 -11.29 -5.92 2.03
C ARG A 56 -10.76 -7.18 1.35
N ALA A 57 -10.24 -8.12 2.12
CA ALA A 57 -9.72 -9.39 1.61
C ALA A 57 -10.85 -10.31 1.09
N THR A 58 -12.02 -10.27 1.72
CA THR A 58 -13.19 -11.06 1.31
C THR A 58 -13.86 -10.49 0.07
N ILE A 59 -14.01 -9.16 0.01
CA ILE A 59 -14.73 -8.46 -1.06
C ILE A 59 -13.86 -8.28 -2.31
N ASN A 60 -12.55 -8.14 -2.13
CA ASN A 60 -11.60 -7.98 -3.22
C ASN A 60 -10.41 -8.94 -3.03
N PRO A 61 -10.41 -10.10 -3.72
CA PRO A 61 -9.29 -11.04 -3.67
C PRO A 61 -7.96 -10.42 -4.16
N ALA A 62 -8.02 -9.38 -4.99
CA ALA A 62 -6.84 -8.64 -5.43
C ALA A 62 -6.35 -7.60 -4.40
N CYS A 63 -7.08 -7.40 -3.29
CA CYS A 63 -6.65 -6.50 -2.23
C CYS A 63 -5.56 -7.18 -1.40
N ILE A 64 -4.37 -6.59 -1.43
CA ILE A 64 -3.25 -7.07 -0.65
C ILE A 64 -3.48 -6.82 0.86
N LYS A 65 -3.60 -7.88 1.65
CA LYS A 65 -3.49 -7.80 3.11
C LYS A 65 -2.00 -7.65 3.42
N LEU A 66 -1.59 -6.46 3.84
CA LEU A 66 -0.22 -6.25 4.31
C LEU A 66 -0.01 -7.14 5.53
N THR A 67 0.95 -8.05 5.50
CA THR A 67 1.37 -8.84 6.66
C THR A 67 2.84 -8.55 6.95
N PRO A 68 3.36 -8.84 8.15
CA PRO A 68 4.76 -8.62 8.50
C PRO A 68 5.74 -9.31 7.55
N GLU A 69 5.43 -10.53 7.12
CA GLU A 69 6.24 -11.30 6.17
C GLU A 69 6.26 -10.61 4.81
N LEU A 70 5.09 -10.13 4.39
CA LEU A 70 4.94 -9.42 3.14
C LEU A 70 5.68 -8.07 3.18
N LEU A 71 5.68 -7.33 4.29
CA LEU A 71 6.42 -6.07 4.42
C LEU A 71 7.92 -6.23 4.11
N GLN A 72 8.51 -7.37 4.44
CA GLN A 72 9.92 -7.68 4.16
C GLN A 72 10.21 -7.82 2.66
N GLN A 73 9.20 -8.21 1.90
CA GLN A 73 9.28 -8.39 0.45
C GLN A 73 8.84 -7.13 -0.31
N LEU A 74 8.00 -6.30 0.30
CA LEU A 74 7.39 -5.14 -0.33
C LEU A 74 8.34 -3.96 -0.45
N ARG A 75 8.71 -3.69 -1.70
CA ARG A 75 9.64 -2.62 -2.09
C ARG A 75 8.99 -1.28 -2.42
N TRP A 76 7.67 -1.26 -2.61
CA TRP A 76 6.93 -0.10 -3.09
C TRP A 76 6.20 0.72 -2.03
N LEU A 77 6.21 0.30 -0.76
CA LEU A 77 5.41 0.94 0.27
C LEU A 77 5.94 2.35 0.59
N HIS A 78 5.06 3.35 0.57
CA HIS A 78 5.42 4.75 0.83
C HIS A 78 6.05 4.93 2.23
N PRO A 79 7.06 5.80 2.40
CA PRO A 79 7.69 6.07 3.71
C PRO A 79 6.68 6.44 4.81
N ASP A 80 5.63 7.18 4.44
CA ASP A 80 4.58 7.61 5.38
C ASP A 80 3.52 6.54 5.65
N CYS A 81 3.64 5.32 5.11
CA CYS A 81 2.69 4.26 5.41
C CYS A 81 2.77 3.89 6.90
N GLY A 82 1.62 3.81 7.57
CA GLY A 82 1.59 3.54 9.01
C GLY A 82 2.27 2.23 9.41
N TYR A 83 2.09 1.15 8.63
CA TYR A 83 2.81 -0.12 8.82
C TYR A 83 4.34 0.03 8.74
N ARG A 84 4.83 0.82 7.77
CA ARG A 84 6.27 1.08 7.60
C ARG A 84 6.84 1.93 8.72
N ARG A 85 6.06 2.88 9.23
CA ARG A 85 6.46 3.71 10.38
C ARG A 85 6.48 2.92 11.69
N ALA A 86 5.57 1.96 11.85
CA ALA A 86 5.51 1.09 13.01
C ALA A 86 6.65 0.05 13.01
N PHE A 87 6.99 -0.48 11.83
CA PHE A 87 8.01 -1.52 11.67
C PHE A 87 9.01 -1.17 10.55
N PRO A 88 9.85 -0.14 10.74
CA PRO A 88 10.86 0.23 9.76
C PRO A 88 11.85 -0.90 9.47
N GLU A 89 12.18 -1.73 10.47
CA GLU A 89 13.09 -2.87 10.38
C GLU A 89 12.57 -3.99 9.47
N LEU A 90 11.26 -4.09 9.31
CA LEU A 90 10.62 -5.09 8.44
C LEU A 90 10.52 -4.62 7.00
N THR A 91 10.88 -3.37 6.68
CA THR A 91 10.71 -2.84 5.32
C THR A 91 12.06 -2.66 4.64
N PRO A 92 12.23 -3.18 3.40
CA PRO A 92 13.46 -2.96 2.66
C PRO A 92 13.67 -1.45 2.41
N ALA A 93 14.95 -1.03 2.43
CA ALA A 93 15.34 0.31 2.07
C ALA A 93 14.80 0.66 0.68
N LYS A 94 14.33 1.91 0.53
CA LYS A 94 13.52 2.42 -0.60
C LYS A 94 13.92 1.83 -1.95
N THR A 95 12.96 1.25 -2.66
CA THR A 95 13.07 1.03 -4.10
C THR A 95 12.49 2.25 -4.81
N ASP A 96 13.03 2.60 -5.97
CA ASP A 96 12.66 3.78 -6.76
C ASP A 96 11.18 3.77 -7.18
N VAL A 97 10.29 4.17 -6.28
CA VAL A 97 8.87 4.37 -6.57
C VAL A 97 8.72 5.66 -7.36
N ARG A 98 8.62 5.55 -8.68
CA ARG A 98 8.34 6.68 -9.55
C ARG A 98 6.83 6.82 -9.71
N LYS A 99 6.28 7.96 -9.28
CA LYS A 99 4.90 8.35 -9.59
C LYS A 99 4.81 8.54 -11.11
N GLN A 100 3.93 7.82 -11.81
CA GLN A 100 3.61 8.14 -13.20
C GLN A 100 2.90 9.49 -13.23
N THR A 101 3.67 10.56 -13.37
CA THR A 101 3.14 11.86 -13.76
C THR A 101 2.90 11.80 -15.27
N ARG A 102 1.66 11.52 -15.68
CA ARG A 102 1.26 11.89 -17.03
C ARG A 102 1.34 13.42 -17.08
N LYS A 103 2.40 13.96 -17.71
CA LYS A 103 2.43 15.36 -18.11
C LYS A 103 1.14 15.63 -18.87
N GLY A 104 0.32 16.54 -18.36
CA GLY A 104 -0.91 16.95 -19.00
C GLY A 104 -0.63 17.33 -20.44
N ARG A 105 -1.23 16.60 -21.37
CA ARG A 105 -1.36 17.02 -22.76
C ARG A 105 -2.36 18.18 -22.74
N LYS A 106 -1.84 19.41 -22.74
CA LYS A 106 -2.62 20.64 -22.88
C LYS A 106 -3.19 20.66 -24.31
N PRO A 107 -4.50 20.90 -24.53
CA PRO A 107 -5.01 21.25 -25.84
C PRO A 107 -4.51 22.64 -26.27
#